data_AF-A0A133VL30-F1
#
_entry.id   AF-A0A133VL30-F1
#
_cell.length_a   1.000
_cell.length_b   1.000
_cell.length_c   1.000
_cell.angle_alpha   90.00
_cell.angle_beta   90.00
_cell.angle_gamma   90.00
#
_symmetry.space_group_name_H-M   'P 1'
#
loop_
_entity.id
_entity.type
_entity.pdbx_description
1 polymer ?
#
loop_
_entity_poly.entity_id
_entity_poly.type
_entity_poly.pdbx_seq_one_letter_code
_entity_poly.pdbx_strand_id
1 'polypeptide(L)'
;RRMHPSIAPMLDRAAYIGGFDGVSSIAGAEELGKDPMGTMPHALIIVFRDKVEAWKAFDKHMPEDVPRIALVDTYSDEKEEAIKAAKALKDKLDGVRLDTPGSRKGNFPELIREVRWELDIRGFEHVDIVVSGGLDEYSIPSLAEAGAESFGVGTSVTNAPVLNLAVDIVEVEGELAAKRGKLGGRKNVWHCKNCAKNVVKLESEEKPNCPGCDGEMESGLELLVRDGEIVKDLPSPDVIRDRVIEQLENFELDIE
;
A
#
# COMPACT_ATOMS: atom_id res chain seq x y z
N ARG A 1 1.17 11.69 5.83
CA ARG A 1 1.68 12.76 6.75
C ARG A 1 3.13 13.19 6.55
N ARG A 2 3.98 12.47 5.79
CA ARG A 2 5.41 12.82 5.62
C ARG A 2 5.70 13.74 4.43
N MET A 3 4.68 13.99 3.61
CA MET A 3 4.75 14.83 2.42
C MET A 3 3.87 16.07 2.58
N HIS A 4 4.03 17.04 1.68
CA HIS A 4 3.22 18.24 1.66
C HIS A 4 1.73 17.88 1.51
N PRO A 5 0.81 18.48 2.31
CA PRO A 5 -0.59 18.06 2.34
C PRO A 5 -1.33 18.24 1.02
N SER A 6 -0.90 19.16 0.15
CA SER A 6 -1.54 19.43 -1.15
C SER A 6 -1.51 18.23 -2.12
N ILE A 7 -0.61 17.27 -1.91
CA ILE A 7 -0.49 16.07 -2.74
C ILE A 7 -1.00 14.81 -2.02
N ALA A 8 -1.61 14.94 -0.85
CA ALA A 8 -2.13 13.79 -0.10
C ALA A 8 -3.09 12.91 -0.92
N PRO A 9 -4.06 13.46 -1.69
CA PRO A 9 -4.95 12.62 -2.51
C PRO A 9 -4.20 11.81 -3.57
N MET A 10 -3.21 12.43 -4.23
CA MET A 10 -2.38 11.76 -5.23
C MET A 10 -1.60 10.60 -4.62
N LEU A 11 -1.01 10.79 -3.44
CA LEU A 11 -0.21 9.77 -2.77
C LEU A 11 -1.06 8.59 -2.33
N ASP A 12 -2.23 8.85 -1.73
CA ASP A 12 -3.16 7.82 -1.31
C ASP A 12 -3.73 7.06 -2.52
N ARG A 13 -4.08 7.77 -3.60
CA ARG A 13 -4.52 7.15 -4.87
C ARG A 13 -3.44 6.24 -5.45
N ALA A 14 -2.18 6.70 -5.46
CA ALA A 14 -1.06 5.91 -5.98
C ALA A 14 -0.79 4.68 -5.10
N ALA A 15 -0.84 4.81 -3.77
CA ALA A 15 -0.68 3.70 -2.84
C ALA A 15 -1.80 2.66 -3.00
N TYR A 16 -3.06 3.12 -3.12
CA TYR A 16 -4.21 2.25 -3.36
C TYR A 16 -4.08 1.45 -4.65
N ILE A 17 -3.78 2.15 -5.77
CA ILE A 17 -3.53 1.49 -7.06
C ILE A 17 -2.35 0.52 -6.98
N GLY A 18 -1.32 0.85 -6.20
CA GLY A 18 -0.16 0.00 -5.97
C GLY A 18 -0.44 -1.26 -5.13
N GLY A 19 -1.65 -1.40 -4.57
CA GLY A 19 -2.10 -2.63 -3.93
C GLY A 19 -2.61 -2.48 -2.50
N PHE A 20 -2.49 -1.29 -1.89
CA PHE A 20 -2.96 -1.06 -0.51
C PHE A 20 -4.48 -1.24 -0.39
N ASP A 21 -4.93 -1.86 0.69
CA ASP A 21 -6.36 -2.14 0.95
C ASP A 21 -7.17 -0.91 1.35
N GLY A 22 -6.51 0.10 1.93
CA GLY A 22 -7.15 1.32 2.36
C GLY A 22 -6.17 2.47 2.55
N VAL A 23 -6.72 3.66 2.72
CA VAL A 23 -5.96 4.91 2.82
C VAL A 23 -6.39 5.71 4.05
N SER A 24 -5.49 6.54 4.58
CA SER A 24 -5.70 7.22 5.86
C SER A 24 -6.14 8.67 5.76
N SER A 25 -5.87 9.35 4.62
CA SER A 25 -6.28 10.74 4.49
C SER A 25 -7.72 10.84 4.01
N ILE A 26 -8.47 11.76 4.60
CA ILE A 26 -9.86 12.02 4.22
C ILE A 26 -9.94 12.42 2.74
N ALA A 27 -9.06 13.32 2.29
CA ALA A 27 -9.06 13.82 0.92
C ALA A 27 -8.67 12.74 -0.10
N GLY A 28 -7.78 11.80 0.26
CA GLY A 28 -7.46 10.64 -0.58
C GLY A 28 -8.58 9.62 -0.64
N ALA A 29 -9.24 9.36 0.49
CA ALA A 29 -10.40 8.48 0.55
C ALA A 29 -11.57 9.04 -0.28
N GLU A 30 -11.83 10.35 -0.18
CA GLU A 30 -12.85 11.04 -0.99
C GLU A 30 -12.56 10.96 -2.50
N GLU A 31 -11.31 11.22 -2.91
CA GLU A 31 -10.87 11.06 -4.31
C GLU A 31 -11.06 9.63 -4.84
N LEU A 32 -10.93 8.63 -3.96
CA LEU A 32 -11.13 7.22 -4.29
C LEU A 32 -12.59 6.75 -4.17
N GLY A 33 -13.49 7.57 -3.60
CA GLY A 33 -14.84 7.15 -3.25
C GLY A 33 -14.87 6.03 -2.19
N LYS A 34 -13.94 6.06 -1.23
CA LYS A 34 -13.77 5.07 -0.14
C LYS A 34 -13.88 5.74 1.23
N ASP A 35 -14.03 4.93 2.27
CA ASP A 35 -13.95 5.40 3.65
C ASP A 35 -12.49 5.46 4.11
N PRO A 36 -12.07 6.54 4.80
CA PRO A 36 -10.72 6.64 5.35
C PRO A 36 -10.55 5.67 6.52
N MET A 37 -9.40 4.98 6.56
CA MET A 37 -9.06 4.07 7.65
C MET A 37 -8.20 4.74 8.72
N GLY A 38 -8.45 4.40 9.98
CA GLY A 38 -7.68 4.90 11.10
C GLY A 38 -7.95 4.12 12.39
N THR A 39 -6.97 4.14 13.28
CA THR A 39 -7.06 3.58 14.64
C THR A 39 -6.88 4.68 15.67
N MET A 40 -7.10 4.36 16.95
CA MET A 40 -6.89 5.34 18.02
C MET A 40 -5.43 5.84 18.07
N PRO A 41 -5.19 7.15 18.31
CA PRO A 41 -3.84 7.68 18.46
C PRO A 41 -3.35 7.57 19.90
N HIS A 42 -2.02 7.54 20.11
CA HIS A 42 -1.42 7.66 21.44
C HIS A 42 -1.93 8.87 22.23
N ALA A 43 -2.25 9.98 21.54
CA ALA A 43 -2.78 11.19 22.15
C ALA A 43 -4.05 10.93 22.97
N LEU A 44 -4.92 10.00 22.54
CA LEU A 44 -6.13 9.63 23.28
C LEU A 44 -5.76 9.02 24.64
N ILE A 45 -4.90 7.99 24.63
CA ILE A 45 -4.45 7.30 25.84
C ILE A 45 -3.72 8.26 26.78
N ILE A 46 -2.88 9.14 26.23
CA ILE A 46 -2.12 10.13 27.01
C ILE A 46 -3.04 11.14 27.70
N VAL A 47 -4.09 11.62 27.03
CA VAL A 47 -5.05 12.58 27.61
C VAL A 47 -5.85 11.94 28.73
N PHE A 48 -6.27 10.68 28.56
CA PHE A 48 -6.97 9.94 29.61
C PHE A 48 -6.07 9.58 30.79
N ARG A 49 -4.74 9.46 30.57
CA ARG A 49 -3.73 8.98 31.54
C ARG A 49 -4.00 7.58 32.08
N ASP A 50 -4.98 6.90 31.50
CA ASP A 50 -5.36 5.53 31.79
C ASP A 50 -5.79 4.87 30.48
N LYS A 51 -5.04 3.83 30.10
CA LYS A 51 -5.26 3.09 28.86
C LYS A 51 -6.58 2.34 28.82
N VAL A 52 -7.03 1.78 29.94
CA VAL A 52 -8.29 1.03 29.99
C VAL A 52 -9.47 1.96 29.80
N GLU A 53 -9.46 3.12 30.45
CA GLU A 53 -10.50 4.13 30.27
C GLU A 53 -10.48 4.72 28.86
N ALA A 54 -9.31 4.91 28.26
CA ALA A 54 -9.19 5.35 26.87
C ALA A 54 -9.78 4.33 25.88
N TRP A 55 -9.44 3.05 26.01
CA TRP A 55 -9.96 1.98 25.15
C TRP A 55 -11.49 1.84 25.27
N LYS A 56 -12.02 1.88 26.50
CA LYS A 56 -13.47 1.86 26.74
C LYS A 56 -14.17 3.11 26.20
N ALA A 57 -13.54 4.27 26.32
CA ALA A 57 -14.09 5.50 25.76
C ALA A 57 -14.16 5.41 24.23
N PHE A 58 -13.13 4.87 23.57
CA PHE A 58 -13.16 4.62 22.13
C PHE A 58 -14.29 3.67 21.74
N ASP A 59 -14.40 2.51 22.41
CA ASP A 59 -15.50 1.56 22.18
C ASP A 59 -16.89 2.20 22.34
N LYS A 60 -17.06 3.04 23.38
CA LYS A 60 -18.32 3.69 23.68
C LYS A 60 -18.74 4.73 22.65
N HIS A 61 -17.78 5.45 22.06
CA HIS A 61 -18.06 6.64 21.26
C HIS A 61 -17.92 6.45 19.75
N MET A 62 -17.19 5.44 19.31
CA MET A 62 -17.03 5.16 17.87
C MET A 62 -18.22 4.37 17.31
N PRO A 63 -18.62 4.63 16.05
CA PRO A 63 -19.61 3.82 15.32
C PRO A 63 -19.28 2.32 15.36
N GLU A 64 -20.28 1.44 15.37
CA GLU A 64 -20.10 -0.02 15.52
C GLU A 64 -19.31 -0.65 14.37
N ASP A 65 -19.38 -0.08 13.17
CA ASP A 65 -18.69 -0.49 11.96
C ASP A 65 -17.19 -0.15 11.95
N VAL A 66 -16.72 0.65 12.91
CA VAL A 66 -15.30 0.98 13.06
C VAL A 66 -14.61 -0.08 13.92
N PRO A 67 -13.57 -0.77 13.41
CA PRO A 67 -12.85 -1.77 14.19
C PRO A 67 -12.21 -1.18 15.46
N ARG A 68 -12.38 -1.88 16.58
CA ARG A 68 -11.73 -1.61 17.86
C ARG A 68 -10.32 -2.18 17.85
N ILE A 69 -9.40 -1.42 17.27
CA ILE A 69 -7.97 -1.72 17.31
C ILE A 69 -7.32 -0.95 18.46
N ALA A 70 -6.95 -1.64 19.54
CA ALA A 70 -6.35 -1.02 20.72
C ALA A 70 -4.85 -0.75 20.51
N LEU A 71 -4.40 0.48 20.73
CA LEU A 71 -2.97 0.81 20.72
C LEU A 71 -2.33 0.41 22.05
N VAL A 72 -1.29 -0.43 22.02
CA VAL A 72 -0.77 -1.17 23.20
C VAL A 72 0.69 -0.88 23.56
N ASP A 73 1.27 0.20 23.05
CA ASP A 73 2.68 0.56 23.25
C ASP A 73 2.84 1.97 23.84
N THR A 74 1.85 2.43 24.63
CA THR A 74 1.85 3.83 25.11
C THR A 74 2.64 4.05 26.39
N TYR A 75 2.41 3.23 27.43
CA TYR A 75 3.02 3.45 28.76
C TYR A 75 3.78 2.25 29.30
N SER A 76 3.26 1.06 29.05
CA SER A 76 3.81 -0.21 29.53
C SER A 76 4.22 -1.08 28.34
N ASP A 77 4.83 -2.20 28.66
CA ASP A 77 5.20 -3.23 27.70
C ASP A 77 3.98 -3.75 26.91
N GLU A 78 4.18 -4.00 25.62
CA GLU A 78 3.14 -4.37 24.66
C GLU A 78 2.39 -5.63 25.07
N LYS A 79 3.07 -6.62 25.65
CA LYS A 79 2.41 -7.82 26.18
C LYS A 79 1.46 -7.47 27.32
N GLU A 80 1.88 -6.62 28.24
CA GLU A 80 1.05 -6.25 29.39
C GLU A 80 -0.19 -5.47 28.94
N GLU A 81 -0.01 -4.52 28.02
CA GLU A 81 -1.10 -3.72 27.49
C GLU A 81 -2.04 -4.54 26.60
N ALA A 82 -1.55 -5.46 25.77
CA ALA A 82 -2.38 -6.35 24.96
C ALA A 82 -3.28 -7.23 25.83
N ILE A 83 -2.73 -7.86 26.88
CA ILE A 83 -3.54 -8.66 27.82
C ILE A 83 -4.61 -7.79 28.50
N LYS A 84 -4.27 -6.54 28.86
CA LYS A 84 -5.22 -5.62 29.49
C LYS A 84 -6.31 -5.16 28.53
N ALA A 85 -5.96 -4.86 27.29
CA ALA A 85 -6.92 -4.46 26.24
C ALA A 85 -7.91 -5.59 25.97
N ALA A 86 -7.41 -6.81 25.79
CA ALA A 86 -8.21 -8.01 25.58
C ALA A 86 -9.19 -8.27 26.73
N LYS A 87 -8.75 -8.11 27.99
CA LYS A 87 -9.65 -8.24 29.15
C LYS A 87 -10.67 -7.11 29.26
N ALA A 88 -10.31 -5.90 28.86
CA ALA A 88 -11.15 -4.72 28.98
C ALA A 88 -12.28 -4.69 27.94
N LEU A 89 -11.98 -5.07 26.70
CA LEU A 89 -12.89 -5.01 25.56
C LEU A 89 -13.49 -6.38 25.19
N LYS A 90 -12.83 -7.49 25.57
CA LYS A 90 -13.29 -8.87 25.33
C LYS A 90 -13.61 -9.10 23.86
N ASP A 91 -14.76 -9.70 23.55
CA ASP A 91 -15.24 -10.02 22.21
C ASP A 91 -15.45 -8.78 21.31
N LYS A 92 -15.36 -7.56 21.88
CA LYS A 92 -15.39 -6.32 21.10
C LYS A 92 -14.01 -5.88 20.62
N LEU A 93 -12.93 -6.54 21.01
CA LEU A 93 -11.59 -6.20 20.56
C LEU A 93 -11.31 -6.89 19.23
N ASP A 94 -11.26 -6.12 18.15
CA ASP A 94 -10.92 -6.66 16.84
C ASP A 94 -9.41 -6.89 16.68
N GLY A 95 -8.58 -6.08 17.35
CA GLY A 95 -7.13 -6.22 17.25
C GLY A 95 -6.32 -5.35 18.21
N VAL A 96 -5.03 -5.62 18.30
CA VAL A 96 -4.05 -4.79 18.98
C VAL A 96 -3.06 -4.20 17.99
N ARG A 97 -2.72 -2.92 18.15
CA ARG A 97 -1.75 -2.22 17.32
C ARG A 97 -0.44 -1.98 18.06
N LEU A 98 0.66 -2.44 17.47
CA LEU A 98 2.02 -2.19 17.94
C LEU A 98 2.66 -1.13 17.01
N ASP A 99 2.88 0.07 17.53
CA ASP A 99 3.66 1.14 16.88
C ASP A 99 5.05 1.32 17.55
N THR A 100 5.58 0.20 18.09
CA THR A 100 6.70 0.15 19.02
C THR A 100 7.84 1.09 18.61
N PRO A 101 8.26 2.04 19.47
CA PRO A 101 9.32 2.98 19.15
C PRO A 101 10.64 2.29 18.79
N GLY A 102 11.42 2.88 17.87
CA GLY A 102 12.71 2.31 17.45
C GLY A 102 13.71 2.05 18.60
N SER A 103 13.62 2.79 19.71
CA SER A 103 14.44 2.59 20.91
C SER A 103 13.96 1.44 21.82
N ARG A 104 12.85 0.79 21.46
CA ARG A 104 12.24 -0.36 22.16
C ARG A 104 12.07 -1.56 21.23
N LYS A 105 12.12 -1.35 19.92
CA LYS A 105 12.04 -2.35 18.85
C LYS A 105 13.34 -3.17 18.75
N GLY A 106 13.64 -3.97 19.78
CA GLY A 106 14.81 -4.83 19.83
C GLY A 106 14.74 -5.99 18.83
N ASN A 107 13.85 -6.95 19.06
CA ASN A 107 13.48 -7.99 18.10
C ASN A 107 11.97 -7.97 17.91
N PHE A 108 11.52 -7.35 16.83
CA PHE A 108 10.09 -7.09 16.61
C PHE A 108 9.29 -8.36 16.26
N PRO A 109 9.79 -9.29 15.42
CA PRO A 109 9.18 -10.60 15.24
C PRO A 109 8.97 -11.37 16.56
N GLU A 110 9.96 -11.39 17.45
CA GLU A 110 9.82 -12.07 18.74
C GLU A 110 8.78 -11.39 19.65
N LEU A 111 8.71 -10.05 19.64
CA LEU A 111 7.68 -9.32 20.37
C LEU A 111 6.27 -9.66 19.86
N ILE A 112 6.09 -9.77 18.55
CA ILE A 112 4.81 -10.17 17.95
C ILE A 112 4.42 -11.58 18.39
N ARG A 113 5.37 -12.54 18.33
CA ARG A 113 5.14 -13.91 18.81
C ARG A 113 4.79 -13.96 20.29
N GLU A 114 5.46 -13.13 21.10
CA GLU A 114 5.16 -13.01 22.53
C GLU A 114 3.73 -12.49 22.77
N VAL A 115 3.32 -11.42 22.08
CA VAL A 115 1.97 -10.87 22.19
C VAL A 115 0.92 -11.89 21.72
N ARG A 116 1.15 -12.52 20.57
CA ARG A 116 0.26 -13.56 20.00
C ARG A 116 0.06 -14.70 20.99
N TRP A 117 1.16 -15.26 21.50
CA TRP A 117 1.13 -16.34 22.49
C TRP A 117 0.31 -15.94 23.73
N GLU A 118 0.53 -14.76 24.28
CA GLU A 118 -0.13 -14.32 25.51
C GLU A 118 -1.63 -14.03 25.32
N LEU A 119 -2.04 -13.60 24.13
CA LEU A 119 -3.46 -13.51 23.76
C LEU A 119 -4.09 -14.90 23.62
N ASP A 120 -3.44 -15.81 22.91
CA ASP A 120 -3.97 -17.14 22.58
C ASP A 120 -4.18 -18.00 23.82
N ILE A 121 -3.19 -18.10 24.71
CA ILE A 121 -3.32 -18.91 25.94
C ILE A 121 -4.40 -18.38 26.90
N ARG A 122 -4.94 -17.18 26.63
CA ARG A 122 -6.04 -16.55 27.38
C ARG A 122 -7.37 -16.56 26.62
N GLY A 123 -7.44 -17.23 25.46
CA GLY A 123 -8.64 -17.38 24.65
C GLY A 123 -8.95 -16.21 23.72
N PHE A 124 -7.97 -15.36 23.41
CA PHE A 124 -8.12 -14.20 22.53
C PHE A 124 -7.52 -14.43 21.13
N GLU A 125 -7.67 -15.65 20.61
CA GLU A 125 -7.19 -16.04 19.26
C GLU A 125 -7.83 -15.21 18.13
N HIS A 126 -9.01 -14.60 18.39
CA HIS A 126 -9.74 -13.74 17.45
C HIS A 126 -9.20 -12.30 17.33
N VAL A 127 -8.26 -11.92 18.20
CA VAL A 127 -7.74 -10.54 18.25
C VAL A 127 -6.58 -10.42 17.29
N ASP A 128 -6.73 -9.66 16.21
CA ASP A 128 -5.69 -9.50 15.19
C ASP A 128 -4.48 -8.71 15.72
N ILE A 129 -3.30 -8.95 15.14
CA ILE A 129 -2.11 -8.12 15.39
C ILE A 129 -1.86 -7.17 14.22
N VAL A 130 -2.00 -5.88 14.50
CA VAL A 130 -1.69 -4.78 13.58
C VAL A 130 -0.32 -4.20 13.90
N VAL A 131 0.55 -4.04 12.92
CA VAL A 131 1.88 -3.44 13.12
C VAL A 131 2.04 -2.17 12.30
N SER A 132 2.74 -1.18 12.85
CA SER A 132 3.08 0.04 12.12
C SER A 132 4.44 0.59 12.51
N GLY A 133 4.86 1.65 11.80
CA GLY A 133 6.02 2.45 12.18
C GLY A 133 7.33 1.95 11.56
N GLY A 134 7.71 2.58 10.44
CA GLY A 134 8.98 2.32 9.76
C GLY A 134 9.04 0.96 9.07
N LEU A 135 7.92 0.54 8.47
CA LEU A 135 7.81 -0.72 7.73
C LEU A 135 8.15 -0.52 6.25
N ASP A 136 8.65 -1.58 5.63
CA ASP A 136 9.04 -1.68 4.22
C ASP A 136 8.93 -3.14 3.74
N GLU A 137 9.20 -3.36 2.47
CA GLU A 137 9.17 -4.67 1.81
C GLU A 137 10.10 -5.71 2.43
N TYR A 138 11.16 -5.28 3.13
CA TYR A 138 12.13 -6.17 3.77
C TYR A 138 11.69 -6.61 5.17
N SER A 139 11.02 -5.72 5.91
CA SER A 139 10.56 -6.02 7.26
C SER A 139 9.23 -6.78 7.28
N ILE A 140 8.29 -6.46 6.38
CA ILE A 140 6.93 -7.01 6.37
C ILE A 140 6.89 -8.55 6.37
N PRO A 141 7.62 -9.29 5.52
CA PRO A 141 7.53 -10.76 5.46
C PRO A 141 7.81 -11.42 6.82
N SER A 142 8.88 -10.99 7.49
CA SER A 142 9.26 -11.55 8.80
C SER A 142 8.25 -11.26 9.91
N LEU A 143 7.53 -10.13 9.81
CA LEU A 143 6.50 -9.75 10.78
C LEU A 143 5.19 -10.50 10.49
N ALA A 144 4.85 -10.73 9.22
CA ALA A 144 3.73 -11.57 8.82
C ALA A 144 3.92 -13.01 9.33
N GLU A 145 5.09 -13.60 9.10
CA GLU A 145 5.46 -14.93 9.62
C GLU A 145 5.46 -15.00 11.14
N ALA A 146 5.66 -13.88 11.83
CA ALA A 146 5.60 -13.81 13.28
C ALA A 146 4.16 -13.77 13.83
N GLY A 147 3.16 -13.50 12.98
CA GLY A 147 1.75 -13.44 13.34
C GLY A 147 1.12 -12.05 13.22
N ALA A 148 1.75 -11.08 12.54
CA ALA A 148 1.08 -9.83 12.19
C ALA A 148 0.17 -10.03 10.97
N GLU A 149 -1.05 -9.51 11.05
CA GLU A 149 -2.10 -9.72 10.04
C GLU A 149 -2.43 -8.45 9.26
N SER A 150 -2.04 -7.28 9.79
CA SER A 150 -2.31 -5.98 9.17
C SER A 150 -1.14 -5.01 9.34
N PHE A 151 -0.89 -4.20 8.31
CA PHE A 151 0.31 -3.37 8.22
C PHE A 151 -0.04 -1.89 7.94
N GLY A 152 0.34 -1.01 8.86
CA GLY A 152 0.31 0.44 8.67
C GLY A 152 1.61 0.95 8.08
N VAL A 153 1.70 0.98 6.74
CA VAL A 153 2.89 1.44 6.00
C VAL A 153 2.73 2.92 5.62
N GLY A 154 3.82 3.70 5.77
CA GLY A 154 3.75 5.15 5.60
C GLY A 154 4.92 5.74 4.82
N THR A 155 6.05 5.97 5.49
CA THR A 155 7.17 6.73 4.93
C THR A 155 7.78 6.06 3.69
N SER A 156 7.98 4.74 3.71
CA SER A 156 8.57 3.96 2.60
C SER A 156 7.81 4.16 1.29
N VAL A 157 6.48 4.22 1.34
CA VAL A 157 5.64 4.42 0.15
C VAL A 157 5.45 5.90 -0.18
N THR A 158 5.05 6.72 0.79
CA THR A 158 4.73 8.13 0.51
C THR A 158 5.95 8.97 0.15
N ASN A 159 7.15 8.52 0.51
CA ASN A 159 8.43 9.16 0.18
C ASN A 159 9.28 8.28 -0.76
N ALA A 160 8.64 7.40 -1.54
CA ALA A 160 9.33 6.59 -2.53
C ALA A 160 10.09 7.48 -3.54
N PRO A 161 11.28 7.06 -4.01
CA PRO A 161 12.02 7.80 -5.03
C PRO A 161 11.19 8.03 -6.29
N VAL A 162 11.35 9.19 -6.91
CA VAL A 162 10.68 9.49 -8.18
C VAL A 162 11.30 8.70 -9.34
N LEU A 163 10.47 8.31 -10.30
CA LEU A 163 10.96 7.82 -11.59
C LEU A 163 11.51 8.99 -12.41
N ASN A 164 12.75 8.86 -12.88
CA ASN A 164 13.41 9.87 -13.71
C ASN A 164 12.91 9.82 -15.16
N LEU A 165 11.69 10.28 -15.38
CA LEU A 165 11.08 10.37 -16.70
C LEU A 165 11.62 11.59 -17.48
N ALA A 166 11.78 11.43 -18.79
CA ALA A 166 12.23 12.47 -19.70
C ALA A 166 11.31 12.55 -20.92
N VAL A 167 11.09 13.76 -21.42
CA VAL A 167 10.35 14.03 -22.65
C VAL A 167 11.35 14.52 -23.70
N ASP A 168 11.44 13.80 -24.81
CA ASP A 168 12.35 14.09 -25.91
C ASP A 168 11.59 13.98 -27.24
N ILE A 169 11.92 14.85 -28.20
CA ILE A 169 11.43 14.73 -29.58
C ILE A 169 12.05 13.49 -30.22
N VAL A 170 11.21 12.63 -30.80
CA VAL A 170 11.63 11.41 -31.52
C VAL A 170 11.33 11.45 -33.03
N GLU A 171 10.60 12.45 -33.51
CA GLU A 171 10.23 12.58 -34.92
C GLU A 171 9.94 14.05 -35.22
N VAL A 172 10.37 14.56 -36.38
CA VAL A 172 10.11 15.93 -36.84
C VAL A 172 9.57 15.86 -38.25
N GLU A 173 8.33 16.31 -38.47
CA GLU A 173 7.70 16.34 -39.80
C GLU A 173 7.72 14.98 -40.54
N GLY A 174 7.65 13.88 -39.79
CA GLY A 174 7.72 12.50 -40.32
C GLY A 174 9.15 11.95 -40.45
N GLU A 175 10.18 12.77 -40.29
CA GLU A 175 11.57 12.34 -40.32
C GLU A 175 12.03 11.83 -38.95
N LEU A 176 12.69 10.67 -38.94
CA LEU A 176 13.20 10.06 -37.72
C LEU A 176 14.30 10.94 -37.11
N ALA A 177 14.09 11.44 -35.88
CA ALA A 177 15.00 12.38 -35.24
C ALA A 177 15.17 12.07 -33.75
N ALA A 178 16.36 12.22 -33.19
CA ALA A 178 16.57 12.15 -31.74
C ALA A 178 17.92 12.75 -31.36
N LYS A 179 18.04 13.23 -30.12
CA LYS A 179 19.33 13.60 -29.55
C LYS A 179 20.14 12.35 -29.17
N ARG A 180 21.45 12.51 -28.98
CA ARG A 180 22.35 11.43 -28.50
C ARG A 180 21.80 10.79 -27.22
N GLY A 181 21.78 9.46 -27.19
CA GLY A 181 21.28 8.66 -26.07
C GLY A 181 19.75 8.43 -26.08
N LYS A 182 19.05 8.82 -27.15
CA LYS A 182 17.61 8.60 -27.33
C LYS A 182 17.35 7.90 -28.67
N LEU A 183 16.29 7.10 -28.71
CA LEU A 183 15.90 6.34 -29.90
C LEU A 183 14.90 7.16 -30.73
N GLY A 184 15.22 7.45 -31.99
CA GLY A 184 14.32 8.15 -32.91
C GLY A 184 13.14 7.30 -33.40
N GLY A 185 12.21 7.95 -34.10
CA GLY A 185 10.96 7.42 -34.64
C GLY A 185 9.82 7.30 -33.63
N ARG A 186 8.58 7.43 -34.11
CA ARG A 186 7.41 6.92 -33.37
C ARG A 186 7.48 5.40 -33.21
N LYS A 187 7.06 4.92 -32.04
CA LYS A 187 7.20 3.52 -31.62
C LYS A 187 5.92 3.03 -30.97
N ASN A 188 5.76 1.72 -30.96
CA ASN A 188 4.82 1.03 -30.10
C ASN A 188 5.59 0.14 -29.11
N VAL A 189 5.01 -0.04 -27.92
CA VAL A 189 5.47 -1.03 -26.94
C VAL A 189 4.47 -2.17 -26.98
N TRP A 190 4.90 -3.34 -27.41
CA TRP A 190 4.07 -4.53 -27.45
C TRP A 190 4.24 -5.33 -26.15
N HIS A 191 3.15 -5.61 -25.46
CA HIS A 191 3.13 -6.31 -24.18
C HIS A 191 2.49 -7.70 -24.33
N CYS A 192 3.17 -8.74 -23.85
CA CYS A 192 2.62 -10.09 -23.80
C CYS A 192 1.75 -10.26 -22.56
N LYS A 193 0.47 -10.61 -22.74
CA LYS A 193 -0.45 -10.88 -21.62
C LYS A 193 -0.10 -12.10 -20.77
N ASN A 194 0.65 -13.04 -21.34
CA ASN A 194 0.92 -14.32 -20.68
C ASN A 194 2.24 -14.34 -19.87
N CYS A 195 3.29 -13.68 -20.37
CA CYS A 195 4.60 -13.70 -19.69
C CYS A 195 5.18 -12.31 -19.43
N ALA A 196 4.35 -11.27 -19.53
CA ALA A 196 4.66 -9.86 -19.28
C ALA A 196 5.84 -9.25 -20.08
N LYS A 197 6.42 -9.99 -21.04
CA LYS A 197 7.52 -9.48 -21.87
C LYS A 197 7.08 -8.32 -22.74
N ASN A 198 7.91 -7.28 -22.79
CA ASN A 198 7.71 -6.11 -23.63
C ASN A 198 8.67 -6.14 -24.84
N VAL A 199 8.16 -5.77 -26.02
CA VAL A 199 8.93 -5.60 -27.25
C VAL A 199 8.66 -4.23 -27.84
N VAL A 200 9.70 -3.42 -28.03
CA VAL A 200 9.57 -2.10 -28.66
C VAL A 200 9.86 -2.22 -30.14
N LYS A 201 8.97 -1.67 -30.97
CA LYS A 201 9.12 -1.60 -32.43
C LYS A 201 8.73 -0.21 -32.92
N LEU A 202 9.19 0.19 -34.10
CA LEU A 202 8.66 1.38 -34.78
C LEU A 202 7.16 1.19 -35.04
N GLU A 203 6.42 2.29 -35.04
CA GLU A 203 4.97 2.27 -35.29
C GLU A 203 4.63 1.67 -36.67
N SER A 204 5.52 1.82 -37.65
CA SER A 204 5.38 1.27 -39.01
C SER A 204 5.69 -0.22 -39.13
N GLU A 205 6.24 -0.85 -38.09
CA GLU A 205 6.58 -2.27 -38.12
C GLU A 205 5.40 -3.15 -37.68
N GLU A 206 5.36 -4.37 -38.21
CA GLU A 206 4.33 -5.35 -37.87
C GLU A 206 4.42 -5.80 -36.40
N LYS A 207 3.25 -6.11 -35.82
CA LYS A 207 3.07 -6.73 -34.50
C LYS A 207 4.03 -7.93 -34.36
N PRO A 208 4.87 -7.97 -33.31
CA PRO A 208 5.78 -9.09 -33.10
C PRO A 208 5.05 -10.30 -32.52
N ASN A 209 5.64 -11.49 -32.68
CA ASN A 209 5.36 -12.62 -31.81
C ASN A 209 6.05 -12.42 -30.46
N CYS A 210 5.52 -13.02 -29.40
CA CYS A 210 6.17 -12.97 -28.09
C CYS A 210 7.52 -13.73 -28.13
N PRO A 211 8.63 -13.15 -27.62
CA PRO A 211 9.93 -13.81 -27.62
C PRO A 211 10.14 -14.77 -26.43
N GLY A 212 9.11 -15.02 -25.61
CA GLY A 212 9.21 -15.84 -24.42
C GLY A 212 8.19 -16.98 -24.31
N CYS A 213 7.08 -16.88 -25.02
CA CYS A 213 6.02 -17.88 -25.03
C CYS A 213 5.16 -17.71 -26.29
N ASP A 214 4.12 -18.51 -26.46
CA ASP A 214 3.17 -18.40 -27.58
C ASP A 214 2.00 -17.44 -27.31
N GLY A 215 2.16 -16.54 -26.33
CA GLY A 215 1.15 -15.57 -25.93
C GLY A 215 0.95 -14.44 -26.94
N GLU A 216 -0.26 -13.90 -26.97
CA GLU A 216 -0.59 -12.76 -27.81
C GLU A 216 0.07 -11.46 -27.32
N MET A 217 0.64 -10.71 -28.25
CA MET A 217 1.21 -9.38 -28.02
C MET A 217 0.14 -8.29 -28.26
N GLU A 218 -0.12 -7.44 -27.27
CA GLU A 218 -1.01 -6.30 -27.41
C GLU A 218 -0.25 -4.98 -27.38
N SER A 219 -0.81 -3.93 -27.97
CA SER A 219 -0.21 -2.61 -27.86
C SER A 219 -0.36 -2.08 -26.44
N GLY A 220 0.75 -1.72 -25.81
CA GLY A 220 0.81 -1.03 -24.53
C GLY A 220 0.68 0.49 -24.64
N LEU A 221 0.51 1.03 -25.86
CA LEU A 221 0.23 2.44 -26.09
C LEU A 221 -1.19 2.59 -26.62
N GLU A 222 -2.01 3.35 -25.91
CA GLU A 222 -3.37 3.67 -26.31
C GLU A 222 -3.52 5.18 -26.54
N LEU A 223 -4.28 5.55 -27.58
CA LEU A 223 -4.56 6.95 -27.85
C LEU A 223 -5.61 7.48 -26.87
N LEU A 224 -5.18 8.34 -25.95
CA LEU A 224 -6.05 8.95 -24.95
C LEU A 224 -6.54 10.35 -25.34
N VAL A 225 -5.72 11.11 -26.08
CA VAL A 225 -6.04 12.49 -26.47
C VAL A 225 -5.85 12.64 -27.97
N ARG A 226 -6.87 13.16 -28.67
CA ARG A 226 -6.82 13.52 -30.09
C ARG A 226 -7.37 14.93 -30.25
N ASP A 227 -6.63 15.79 -30.94
CA ASP A 227 -7.03 17.17 -31.23
C ASP A 227 -7.44 18.00 -29.98
N GLY A 228 -6.80 17.72 -28.84
CA GLY A 228 -7.09 18.38 -27.55
C GLY A 228 -8.25 17.78 -26.77
N GLU A 229 -8.93 16.77 -27.31
CA GLU A 229 -10.05 16.09 -26.65
C GLU A 229 -9.65 14.73 -26.11
N ILE A 230 -10.14 14.39 -24.91
CA ILE A 230 -10.01 13.05 -24.35
C ILE A 230 -10.96 12.13 -25.13
N VAL A 231 -10.41 11.15 -25.83
CA VAL A 231 -11.16 10.24 -26.74
C VAL A 231 -11.41 8.85 -26.15
N LYS A 232 -11.11 8.67 -24.87
CA LYS A 232 -11.24 7.40 -24.13
C LYS A 232 -11.77 7.66 -22.74
N ASP A 233 -12.63 6.76 -22.28
CA ASP A 233 -13.03 6.74 -20.87
C ASP A 233 -11.85 6.29 -20.02
N LEU A 234 -11.57 7.05 -18.94
CA LEU A 234 -10.51 6.71 -18.02
C LEU A 234 -11.05 5.72 -16.97
N PRO A 235 -10.35 4.61 -16.70
CA PRO A 235 -10.79 3.62 -15.72
C PRO A 235 -10.80 4.21 -14.31
N SER A 236 -11.70 3.69 -13.48
CA SER A 236 -11.72 4.03 -12.05
C SER A 236 -10.46 3.52 -11.34
N PRO A 237 -10.09 4.10 -10.18
CA PRO A 237 -8.98 3.60 -9.38
C PRO A 237 -9.07 2.11 -9.06
N ASP A 238 -10.27 1.57 -8.84
CA ASP A 238 -10.50 0.14 -8.58
C ASP A 238 -10.10 -0.72 -9.78
N VAL A 239 -10.55 -0.37 -10.99
CA VAL A 239 -10.20 -1.11 -12.21
C VAL A 239 -8.68 -1.05 -12.47
N ILE A 240 -8.04 0.08 -12.16
CA ILE A 240 -6.59 0.21 -12.30
C ILE A 240 -5.88 -0.67 -11.25
N ARG A 241 -6.34 -0.68 -10.00
CA ARG A 241 -5.80 -1.52 -8.92
C ARG A 241 -5.89 -3.00 -9.29
N ASP A 242 -7.06 -3.47 -9.73
CA ASP A 242 -7.29 -4.87 -10.09
C ASP A 242 -6.30 -5.32 -11.17
N ARG A 243 -6.09 -4.48 -12.19
CA ARG A 243 -5.10 -4.75 -13.24
C ARG A 243 -3.67 -4.78 -12.70
N VAL A 244 -3.31 -3.91 -11.75
CA VAL A 244 -1.98 -3.93 -11.13
C VAL A 244 -1.78 -5.22 -10.34
N ILE A 245 -2.76 -5.63 -9.53
CA ILE A 245 -2.70 -6.87 -8.74
C ILE A 245 -2.56 -8.10 -9.66
N GLU A 246 -3.38 -8.19 -10.71
CA GLU A 246 -3.28 -9.28 -11.70
C GLU A 246 -1.90 -9.32 -12.37
N GLN A 247 -1.33 -8.15 -12.68
CA GLN A 247 0.00 -8.08 -13.28
C GLN A 247 1.10 -8.51 -12.31
N LEU A 248 0.99 -8.19 -11.01
CA LEU A 248 1.99 -8.54 -9.99
C LEU A 248 2.16 -10.05 -9.83
N GLU A 249 1.17 -10.88 -10.17
CA GLU A 249 1.29 -12.35 -10.17
C GLU A 249 2.40 -12.86 -11.11
N ASN A 250 2.77 -12.08 -12.12
CA ASN A 250 3.83 -12.41 -13.08
C ASN A 250 5.21 -11.91 -12.67
N PHE A 251 5.34 -11.26 -11.50
CA PHE A 251 6.60 -10.73 -10.99
C PHE A 251 6.95 -11.40 -9.67
N GLU A 252 8.15 -11.95 -9.59
CA GLU A 252 8.74 -12.31 -8.31
C GLU A 252 9.40 -11.06 -7.71
N LEU A 253 9.09 -10.78 -6.45
CA LEU A 253 9.82 -9.77 -5.69
C LEU A 253 11.21 -10.33 -5.36
N ASP A 254 12.24 -9.69 -5.88
CA ASP A 254 13.63 -9.98 -5.51
C ASP A 254 13.92 -9.28 -4.18
N ILE A 255 13.68 -10.00 -3.07
CA ILE A 255 13.85 -9.52 -1.69
C ILE A 255 15.14 -10.13 -1.08
N GLU A 256 16.23 -10.21 -1.85
CA GLU A 256 17.59 -10.51 -1.33
C GLU A 256 18.27 -9.29 -0.69
#